data_AF-A0A1I5BIS8-F1
#
_entry.id   AF-A0A1I5BIS8-F1
#
_cell.length_a   1.000
_cell.length_b   1.000
_cell.length_c   1.000
_cell.angle_alpha   90.00
_cell.angle_beta   90.00
_cell.angle_gamma   90.00
#
_symmetry.space_group_name_H-M   'P 1'
#
loop_
_entity.id
_entity.type
_entity.pdbx_description
1 polymer ?
#
loop_
_entity_poly.entity_id
_entity_poly.type
_entity_poly.pdbx_seq_one_letter_code
_entity_poly.pdbx_strand_id
1 'polypeptide(L)'
;MVVEAWRWTAGRVAAVLVPWGLMAGGVVLSNIDRDGALGWVGIIVGLIGAVYSTFYWGKFSNSDGIARVRLSPLAWVARIVGYALALGYLLVAAVFLFV
;
A
#
# COMPACT_ATOMS: atom_id res chain seq x y z
N MET A 1 -24.77 11.14 8.64
CA MET A 1 -24.15 10.59 9.88
C MET A 1 -23.66 9.15 9.74
N VAL A 2 -24.49 8.08 9.81
CA VAL A 2 -23.98 6.69 9.75
C VAL A 2 -23.34 6.33 8.40
N VAL A 3 -23.93 6.78 7.29
CA VAL A 3 -23.42 6.53 5.93
C VAL A 3 -22.09 7.24 5.66
N GLU A 4 -21.91 8.45 6.20
CA GLU A 4 -20.64 9.19 6.09
C GLU A 4 -19.53 8.55 6.93
N ALA A 5 -19.86 8.11 8.15
CA ALA A 5 -18.92 7.40 9.00
C ALA A 5 -18.46 6.09 8.33
N TRP A 6 -19.37 5.35 7.69
CA TRP A 6 -19.03 4.11 6.99
C TRP A 6 -18.17 4.36 5.75
N ARG A 7 -18.51 5.34 4.90
CA ARG A 7 -17.64 5.74 3.75
C ARG A 7 -16.27 6.20 4.21
N TRP A 8 -16.19 6.88 5.34
CA TRP A 8 -14.94 7.34 5.93
C TRP A 8 -14.09 6.17 6.49
N THR A 9 -14.72 5.19 7.14
CA THR A 9 -14.04 4.05 7.74
C THR A 9 -13.65 3.00 6.69
N ALA A 10 -14.58 2.63 5.81
CA ALA A 10 -14.35 1.70 4.71
C ALA A 10 -13.32 2.25 3.71
N GLY A 11 -13.32 3.57 3.44
CA GLY A 11 -12.32 4.21 2.61
C GLY A 11 -10.90 4.09 3.19
N ARG A 12 -10.75 4.16 4.51
CA ARG A 12 -9.46 3.96 5.20
C ARG A 12 -9.03 2.49 5.22
N VAL A 13 -9.96 1.57 5.44
CA VAL A 13 -9.68 0.12 5.40
C VAL A 13 -9.26 -0.29 3.99
N ALA A 14 -10.00 0.10 2.96
CA ALA A 14 -9.68 -0.20 1.58
C ALA A 14 -8.32 0.40 1.18
N ALA A 15 -8.04 1.63 1.60
CA ALA A 15 -6.77 2.27 1.28
C ALA A 15 -5.54 1.64 1.97
N VAL A 16 -5.74 0.79 2.98
CA VAL A 16 -4.68 -0.04 3.57
C VAL A 16 -4.62 -1.39 2.88
N LEU A 17 -5.76 -2.07 2.75
CA LEU A 17 -5.80 -3.44 2.26
C LEU A 17 -5.49 -3.56 0.76
N VAL A 18 -5.94 -2.61 -0.06
CA VAL A 18 -5.69 -2.60 -1.51
C VAL A 18 -4.20 -2.57 -1.83
N PRO A 19 -3.39 -1.59 -1.35
CA PRO A 19 -1.97 -1.58 -1.65
C PRO A 19 -1.23 -2.79 -1.09
N TRP A 20 -1.64 -3.32 0.07
CA TRP A 20 -1.05 -4.54 0.63
C TRP A 20 -1.32 -5.75 -0.27
N GLY A 21 -2.56 -5.90 -0.74
CA GLY A 21 -2.94 -6.95 -1.68
C GLY A 21 -2.19 -6.84 -3.02
N LEU A 22 -2.00 -5.62 -3.54
CA LEU A 22 -1.23 -5.38 -4.76
C LEU A 22 0.25 -5.77 -4.59
N MET A 23 0.86 -5.40 -3.46
CA MET A 23 2.25 -5.80 -3.17
C MET A 23 2.37 -7.31 -3.01
N ALA A 24 1.50 -7.94 -2.21
CA ALA A 24 1.51 -9.39 -2.01
C ALA A 24 1.27 -10.16 -3.32
N GLY A 25 0.26 -9.76 -4.10
CA GLY A 25 -0.02 -10.33 -5.41
C GLY A 25 1.13 -10.12 -6.39
N GLY A 26 1.77 -8.95 -6.36
CA GLY A 26 2.95 -8.66 -7.16
C GLY A 26 4.14 -9.56 -6.84
N VAL A 27 4.37 -9.87 -5.56
CA VAL A 27 5.39 -10.87 -5.14
C VAL A 27 5.02 -12.26 -5.67
N VAL A 28 3.76 -12.68 -5.53
CA VAL A 28 3.33 -14.01 -6.01
C VAL A 28 3.53 -14.13 -7.52
N LEU A 29 3.06 -13.15 -8.29
CA LEU A 29 3.20 -13.14 -9.75
C LEU A 29 4.67 -13.14 -10.20
N SER A 30 5.53 -12.34 -9.55
CA SER A 30 6.98 -12.31 -9.82
C SER A 30 7.72 -13.60 -9.49
N ASN A 31 7.17 -14.46 -8.62
CA ASN A 31 7.77 -15.76 -8.30
C ASN A 31 7.23 -16.92 -9.17
N ILE A 32 6.05 -16.77 -9.78
CA ILE A 32 5.48 -17.80 -10.67
C ILE A 32 6.24 -17.88 -11.99
N ASP A 33 6.62 -16.74 -12.55
CA ASP A 33 7.25 -16.62 -13.87
C ASP A 33 8.29 -15.51 -13.85
N ARG A 34 9.40 -15.76 -13.16
CA ARG A 34 10.41 -14.73 -12.84
C ARG A 34 10.96 -14.05 -14.08
N ASP A 35 11.30 -14.80 -15.12
CA ASP A 35 11.94 -14.24 -16.31
C ASP A 35 10.95 -13.89 -17.43
N GLY A 36 9.67 -14.25 -17.26
CA GLY A 36 8.63 -14.02 -18.25
C GLY A 36 7.77 -12.79 -17.99
N ALA A 37 6.81 -12.58 -18.89
CA ALA A 37 5.96 -11.38 -18.88
C ALA A 37 5.12 -11.25 -17.61
N LEU A 38 4.71 -12.38 -17.01
CA LEU A 38 3.92 -12.36 -15.78
C LEU A 38 4.76 -11.89 -14.58
N GLY A 39 6.06 -12.17 -14.56
CA GLY A 39 6.93 -11.71 -13.50
C GLY A 39 7.07 -10.19 -13.47
N TRP A 40 7.29 -9.60 -14.65
CA TRP A 40 7.31 -8.14 -14.83
C TRP A 40 5.97 -7.48 -14.47
N VAL A 41 4.84 -8.09 -14.86
CA VAL A 41 3.52 -7.63 -14.43
C VAL A 41 3.41 -7.65 -12.91
N GLY A 42 3.91 -8.71 -12.26
CA GLY A 42 4.00 -8.79 -10.81
C GLY A 42 4.76 -7.62 -10.21
N ILE A 43 5.96 -7.32 -10.71
CA ILE A 43 6.80 -6.19 -10.29
C ILE A 43 6.07 -4.85 -10.42
N ILE A 44 5.46 -4.59 -11.57
CA ILE A 44 4.74 -3.33 -11.83
C ILE A 44 3.54 -3.18 -10.87
N VAL A 45 2.75 -4.24 -10.69
CA VAL A 45 1.56 -4.23 -9.83
C VAL A 45 1.94 -3.94 -8.38
N GLY A 46 2.99 -4.56 -7.85
CA GLY A 46 3.40 -4.30 -6.48
C GLY A 46 4.09 -2.93 -6.31
N LEU A 47 4.79 -2.41 -7.33
CA LEU A 47 5.28 -1.03 -7.33
C LEU A 47 4.12 -0.02 -7.26
N ILE A 48 3.03 -0.25 -7.99
CA ILE A 48 1.81 0.56 -7.90
C ILE A 48 1.26 0.50 -6.46
N GLY A 49 1.23 -0.68 -5.84
CA GLY A 49 0.83 -0.85 -4.45
C GLY A 49 1.71 -0.05 -3.47
N ALA A 50 3.03 -0.10 -3.63
CA ALA A 50 4.00 0.62 -2.80
C ALA A 50 3.85 2.15 -2.92
N VAL A 51 3.71 2.65 -4.16
CA VAL A 51 3.46 4.07 -4.46
C VAL A 51 2.13 4.52 -3.86
N TYR A 52 1.06 3.75 -4.08
CA TYR A 52 -0.26 4.07 -3.56
C TYR A 52 -0.26 4.16 -2.02
N SER A 53 0.37 3.19 -1.34
CA SER A 53 0.50 3.21 0.12
C SER A 53 1.18 4.50 0.60
N THR A 54 2.24 4.91 -0.09
CA THR A 54 3.04 6.09 0.28
C THR A 54 2.26 7.39 0.07
N PHE A 55 1.63 7.57 -1.08
CA PHE A 55 0.84 8.75 -1.40
C PHE A 55 -0.42 8.87 -0.54
N TYR A 56 -1.10 7.76 -0.26
CA TYR A 56 -2.30 7.78 0.56
C TYR A 56 -1.99 8.31 1.96
N TRP A 57 -0.98 7.76 2.62
CA TRP A 57 -0.59 8.20 3.95
C TRP A 57 0.04 9.61 3.98
N GLY A 58 0.66 10.03 2.87
CA GLY A 58 1.16 11.40 2.70
C GLY A 58 0.06 12.47 2.78
N LYS A 59 -1.19 12.13 2.42
CA LYS A 59 -2.35 13.03 2.56
C LYS A 59 -2.76 13.26 4.01
N PHE A 60 -2.40 12.35 4.92
CA PHE A 60 -2.75 12.42 6.34
C PHE A 60 -1.55 12.89 7.16
N SER A 61 -1.34 14.21 7.19
CA SER A 61 -0.30 14.87 7.98
C SER A 61 -0.94 15.72 9.07
N ASN A 62 -1.23 15.12 10.23
CA ASN A 62 -1.59 15.75 11.52
C ASN A 62 -2.77 16.74 11.60
N SER A 63 -3.39 17.16 10.51
CA SER A 63 -4.65 17.88 10.46
C SER A 63 -5.13 17.89 9.01
N ASP A 64 -6.11 17.07 8.67
CA ASP A 64 -6.86 17.28 7.44
C ASP A 64 -7.64 18.57 7.62
N GLY A 65 -7.45 19.55 6.73
CA GLY A 65 -7.98 20.92 6.81
C GLY A 65 -9.51 21.06 6.87
N ILE A 66 -10.24 19.97 7.12
CA ILE A 66 -11.70 19.91 7.24
C ILE A 66 -12.15 19.42 8.64
N ALA A 67 -11.30 18.67 9.37
CA ALA A 67 -11.54 18.30 10.76
C ALA A 67 -10.24 17.84 11.44
N ARG A 68 -9.93 18.33 12.65
CA ARG A 68 -8.79 17.86 13.48
C ARG A 68 -9.02 16.45 14.00
N VAL A 69 -9.19 15.46 13.12
CA VAL A 69 -9.31 14.05 13.52
C VAL A 69 -7.91 13.51 13.65
N ARG A 70 -7.39 13.47 14.89
CA ARG A 70 -6.17 12.70 15.19
C ARG A 70 -6.31 11.30 14.60
N LEU A 71 -5.32 10.87 13.84
CA LEU A 71 -5.22 9.47 13.41
C LEU A 71 -5.30 8.58 14.65
N SER A 72 -6.15 7.55 14.61
CA SER A 72 -6.19 6.58 15.69
C SER A 72 -4.83 5.85 15.79
N PRO A 73 -4.44 5.34 16.96
CA PRO A 73 -3.21 4.56 17.11
C PRO A 73 -3.14 3.40 16.10
N LEU A 74 -4.27 2.74 15.83
CA LEU A 74 -4.40 1.69 14.81
C LEU A 74 -4.05 2.18 13.41
N ALA A 75 -4.49 3.38 13.01
CA ALA A 75 -4.17 3.95 11.71
C ALA A 75 -2.67 4.30 11.62
N TRP A 76 -2.04 4.72 12.71
CA TRP A 76 -0.59 4.91 12.79
C TRP A 76 0.17 3.61 12.61
N VAL A 77 -0.27 2.53 13.27
CA VAL A 77 0.32 1.19 13.08
C VAL A 77 0.19 0.74 11.63
N ALA A 78 -1.01 0.86 11.04
CA ALA A 78 -1.24 0.51 9.64
C ALA A 78 -0.36 1.32 8.67
N ARG A 79 -0.08 2.58 8.98
CA ARG A 79 0.85 3.43 8.23
C ARG A 79 2.29 2.93 8.29
N ILE A 80 2.78 2.63 9.50
CA ILE A 80 4.15 2.10 9.69
C ILE A 80 4.31 0.76 8.96
N VAL A 81 3.35 -0.15 9.13
CA VAL A 81 3.34 -1.44 8.43
C VAL A 81 3.29 -1.25 6.91
N GLY A 82 2.46 -0.32 6.41
CA GLY A 82 2.39 0.00 4.99
C GLY A 82 3.73 0.49 4.42
N TYR A 83 4.44 1.36 5.14
CA TYR A 83 5.78 1.79 4.74
C TYR A 83 6.81 0.66 4.78
N ALA A 84 6.77 -0.19 5.81
CA ALA A 84 7.67 -1.35 5.91
C ALA A 84 7.45 -2.34 4.74
N LEU A 85 6.19 -2.60 4.38
CA LEU A 85 5.83 -3.43 3.23
C LEU A 85 6.27 -2.80 1.91
N ALA A 86 6.04 -1.50 1.72
CA ALA A 86 6.49 -0.78 0.53
C ALA A 86 8.01 -0.81 0.38
N LEU A 87 8.75 -0.61 1.47
CA LEU A 87 10.21 -0.70 1.48
C LEU A 87 10.69 -2.13 1.18
N GLY A 88 10.08 -3.14 1.82
CA GLY A 88 10.37 -4.54 1.55
C GLY A 88 10.10 -4.91 0.09
N TYR A 89 9.03 -4.38 -0.50
CA TYR A 89 8.72 -4.59 -1.90
C TYR A 89 9.74 -3.92 -2.83
N LEU A 90 10.16 -2.70 -2.53
CA LEU A 90 11.22 -2.02 -3.31
C LEU A 90 12.53 -2.82 -3.30
N LEU A 91 12.87 -3.46 -2.17
CA LEU A 91 14.01 -4.36 -2.10
C LEU A 91 13.82 -5.61 -2.99
N VAL A 92 12.63 -6.23 -2.98
CA VAL A 92 12.31 -7.36 -3.87
C VAL A 92 12.43 -6.96 -5.33
N ALA A 93 11.86 -5.81 -5.71
CA ALA A 93 11.95 -5.28 -7.06
C ALA A 93 13.40 -4.98 -7.46
N ALA A 94 14.20 -4.41 -6.57
CA ALA A 94 15.63 -4.19 -6.82
C ALA A 94 16.36 -5.51 -7.06
N VAL A 95 16.19 -6.52 -6.19
CA VAL A 95 16.80 -7.84 -6.37
C VAL A 95 16.38 -8.47 -7.69
N PHE A 96 15.11 -8.38 -8.07
CA PHE A 96 14.61 -8.88 -9.34
C PHE A 96 15.27 -8.22 -10.57
N LEU A 97 15.63 -6.94 -10.49
CA LEU A 97 16.29 -6.22 -11.59
C LEU A 97 17.79 -6.57 -11.74
N PHE A 98 18.44 -7.05 -10.68
CA PHE A 98 19.90 -7.28 -10.65
C PHE A 98 20.29 -8.77 -10.58
N VAL A 99 19.33 -9.69 -10.45
CA VAL A 99 19.54 -11.15 -10.36
C VAL A 99 18.63 -11.86 -11.34
#